data_AF-T0TDM5-F1
#
_entry.id   AF-T0TDM5-F1
#
_cell.length_a   1.000
_cell.length_b   1.000
_cell.length_c   1.000
_cell.angle_alpha   90.00
_cell.angle_beta   90.00
_cell.angle_gamma   90.00
#
_symmetry.space_group_name_H-M   'P 1'
#
loop_
_entity.id
_entity.type
_entity.pdbx_description
1 polymer ?
#
loop_
_entity_poly.entity_id
_entity_poly.type
_entity_poly.pdbx_seq_one_letter_code
_entity_poly.pdbx_strand_id
1 'polypeptide(L)' 'MTYHVAIDIGASSGRVILAKTDGKLEIREIHRFKNGFTKRNGHDRWNINHLIDEIFLGLEKLNHAG' A
#
# COMPACT_ATOMS: atom_id res chain seq x y z
N MET A 1 13.95 -14.65 -11.56
CA MET A 1 13.63 -13.28 -11.13
C MET A 1 12.31 -13.30 -10.39
N THR A 2 12.31 -13.06 -9.08
CA THR A 2 11.07 -13.06 -8.28
C THR A 2 10.78 -11.66 -7.80
N TYR A 3 9.53 -11.24 -7.99
CA TYR A 3 9.02 -9.98 -7.48
C TYR A 3 8.01 -10.26 -6.37
N HIS A 4 8.09 -9.48 -5.30
CA HIS A 4 7.15 -9.49 -4.18
C HIS A 4 6.58 -8.09 -4.00
N VAL A 5 5.31 -8.01 -3.62
CA VAL A 5 4.66 -6.74 -3.26
C VAL A 5 4.34 -6.78 -1.79
N ALA A 6 4.82 -5.78 -1.06
CA ALA A 6 4.46 -5.57 0.34
C ALA A 6 3.48 -4.40 0.45
N ILE A 7 2.39 -4.62 1.19
CA ILE A 7 1.40 -3.59 1.52
C ILE A 7 1.52 -3.32 3.02
N ASP A 8 2.00 -2.13 3.37
CA ASP A 8 2.17 -1.66 4.74
C ASP A 8 1.02 -0.72 5.09
N ILE A 9 0.18 -1.09 6.06
CA ILE A 9 -1.01 -0.34 6.46
C ILE A 9 -0.82 0.19 7.88
N GLY A 10 -0.27 1.40 7.97
CA GLY A 10 -0.08 2.11 9.24
C GLY A 10 -1.25 3.02 9.60
N ALA A 11 -1.37 3.33 10.90
CA ALA A 11 -2.49 4.12 11.45
C ALA A 11 -2.72 5.49 10.79
N SER A 12 -1.65 6.12 10.25
CA SER A 12 -1.73 7.45 9.61
C SER A 12 -1.36 7.44 8.12
N SER A 13 -0.80 6.34 7.62
CA SER A 13 -0.35 6.23 6.23
C SER A 13 -0.25 4.77 5.81
N GLY A 14 -0.43 4.50 4.52
CA GLY A 14 -0.10 3.21 3.93
C GLY A 14 0.86 3.32 2.75
N ARG A 15 1.49 2.20 2.39
CA ARG A 15 2.47 2.10 1.30
C ARG A 15 2.30 0.79 0.52
N VAL A 16 2.57 0.86 -0.78
CA VAL A 16 2.77 -0.31 -1.65
C VAL A 16 4.22 -0.30 -2.12
N ILE A 17 4.95 -1.38 -1.84
CA ILE A 17 6.39 -1.50 -2.05
C ILE A 17 6.66 -2.71 -2.94
N LEU A 18 7.40 -2.51 -4.03
CA LEU A 18 7.90 -3.60 -4.88
C LEU A 18 9.27 -4.03 -4.37
N ALA A 19 9.45 -5.32 -4.17
CA ALA A 19 10.72 -5.95 -3.89
C ALA A 19 11.11 -6.89 -5.03
N LYS A 20 12.36 -6.79 -5.49
CA LYS A 20 12.97 -7.73 -6.42
C LYS A 20 14.05 -8.50 -5.66
N THR A 21 13.97 -9.82 -5.69
CA THR A 21 14.92 -10.69 -5.01
C THR A 21 15.69 -11.51 -6.05
N ASP A 22 16.91 -11.07 -6.34
CA ASP A 22 17.82 -11.77 -7.25
C ASP A 22 19.28 -11.56 -6.81
N GLY A 23 19.75 -12.41 -5.89
CA GLY A 23 21.06 -12.30 -5.24
C GLY A 23 21.20 -11.12 -4.26
N LYS A 24 20.43 -10.04 -4.46
CA LYS A 24 20.31 -8.87 -3.59
C LYS A 24 18.84 -8.44 -3.51
N LEU A 25 18.46 -7.89 -2.35
CA LEU A 25 17.14 -7.29 -2.16
C LEU A 25 17.16 -5.85 -2.71
N GLU A 26 16.38 -5.60 -3.75
CA GLU A 26 16.09 -4.26 -4.26
C GLU A 26 14.65 -3.90 -3.91
N ILE A 27 14.43 -2.75 -3.30
CA ILE A 27 13.10 -2.27 -2.89
C ILE A 27 12.81 -0.90 -3.47
N ARG A 28 11.56 -0.69 -3.89
CA ARG A 28 11.06 0.60 -4.38
C ARG A 28 9.68 0.85 -3.82
N GLU A 29 9.49 2.01 -3.20
CA GLU A 29 8.15 2.50 -2.86
C GLU A 29 7.45 2.96 -4.15
N ILE A 30 6.27 2.41 -4.40
CA ILE A 30 5.50 2.63 -5.64
C ILE A 30 4.34 3.57 -5.38
N HIS A 31 3.73 3.43 -4.21
CA HIS A 31 2.60 4.24 -3.82
C HIS A 31 2.61 4.48 -2.33
N ARG A 32 2.24 5.69 -1.94
CA ARG A 32 2.06 6.11 -0.56
C ARG A 32 0.78 6.91 -0.49
N PHE A 33 -0.03 6.60 0.51
CA PHE A 33 -1.31 7.24 0.73
C PHE A 33 -1.49 7.64 2.18
N LYS A 34 -2.30 8.68 2.41
CA LYS A 34 -2.74 9.04 3.75
C LYS A 34 -3.77 8.03 4.21
N ASN A 35 -3.71 7.72 5.50
CA ASN A 35 -4.69 6.91 6.16
C ASN A 35 -5.07 7.57 7.50
N GLY A 36 -6.21 7.19 8.06
CA GLY A 36 -6.62 7.70 9.35
C GLY A 36 -7.96 7.12 9.76
N PHE A 37 -8.28 7.33 11.03
CA PHE A 37 -9.56 6.96 11.60
C PHE A 37 -10.60 8.05 11.34
N THR A 38 -11.83 7.61 11.17
CA THR A 38 -13.00 8.49 11.23
C THR A 38 -13.90 8.03 12.36
N LYS A 39 -14.47 8.99 13.09
CA LYS A 39 -15.41 8.66 14.16
C LYS A 39 -16.76 8.32 13.56
N ARG A 40 -17.21 7.08 13.75
CA ARG A 40 -18.54 6.61 13.30
C ARG A 40 -19.24 5.90 14.45
N ASN A 41 -20.46 6.34 14.76
CA ASN A 41 -21.27 5.82 15.87
C ASN A 41 -20.50 5.78 17.20
N GLY A 42 -19.73 6.83 17.51
CA GLY A 42 -18.96 6.92 18.75
C GLY A 42 -17.61 6.21 18.76
N HIS A 43 -17.28 5.41 17.74
CA HIS A 43 -16.03 4.64 17.67
C HIS A 43 -15.11 5.11 16.55
N ASP A 44 -13.80 5.00 16.77
CA ASP A 44 -12.80 5.20 15.73
C ASP A 44 -12.79 4.00 14.79
N ARG A 45 -13.00 4.26 13.50
CA ARG A 45 -13.05 3.23 12.46
C ARG A 45 -12.19 3.62 11.28
N TRP A 46 -11.54 2.62 10.70
CA TRP A 46 -10.86 2.74 9.43
C TRP A 46 -11.88 2.80 8.29
N ASN A 47 -11.56 3.58 7.26
CA ASN A 47 -12.31 3.55 6.02
C ASN A 47 -11.80 2.40 5.13
N ILE A 48 -12.44 1.24 5.22
CA ILE A 48 -12.01 0.03 4.50
C ILE A 48 -12.05 0.20 2.98
N ASN A 49 -13.07 0.90 2.44
CA ASN A 49 -13.16 1.14 1.01
C ASN A 49 -11.98 1.97 0.52
N HIS A 50 -11.65 3.06 1.23
CA HIS A 50 -10.47 3.88 0.92
C HIS A 50 -9.17 3.06 0.94
N LEU A 51 -8.99 2.17 1.92
CA LEU A 51 -7.80 1.30 1.95
C LEU A 51 -7.73 0.39 0.72
N ILE A 52 -8.85 -0.22 0.34
CA ILE A 52 -8.92 -1.12 -0.82
C ILE A 52 -8.63 -0.34 -2.11
N ASP A 53 -9.22 0.84 -2.27
CA ASP A 53 -9.01 1.71 -3.44
C ASP A 53 -7.53 2.12 -3.58
N GLU A 54 -6.89 2.51 -2.47
CA GLU A 54 -5.47 2.87 -2.47
C GLU A 54 -4.55 1.68 -2.72
N ILE A 55 -4.91 0.48 -2.25
CA ILE A 55 -4.19 -0.76 -2.57
C ILE A 55 -4.27 -1.04 -4.07
N PHE A 56 -5.47 -1.02 -4.66
CA PHE A 56 -5.63 -1.24 -6.09
C PHE A 56 -4.90 -0.19 -6.92
N LEU A 57 -4.99 1.09 -6.55
CA LEU A 57 -4.24 2.15 -7.22
C LEU A 57 -2.72 1.91 -7.16
N GLY A 58 -2.21 1.43 -6.03
CA GLY A 58 -0.80 1.07 -5.90
C GLY A 58 -0.39 -0.11 -6.78
N LEU A 59 -1.27 -1.13 -6.91
CA LEU A 59 -1.05 -2.28 -7.79
C LEU A 59 -1.17 -1.90 -9.28
N GLU A 60 -2.08 -1.02 -9.65
CA GLU A 60 -2.18 -0.50 -11.03
C GLU A 60 -0.93 0.28 -11.42
N LYS A 61 -0.36 1.07 -10.50
CA LYS A 61 0.92 1.76 -10.73
C LYS A 61 2.08 0.80 -10.97
N LEU A 62 2.05 -0.41 -10.41
CA LEU A 62 3.06 -1.44 -10.72
C LEU A 62 2.97 -1.88 -12.18
N ASN A 63 1.75 -2.12 -12.68
CA ASN A 63 1.55 -2.57 -14.07
C ASN A 63 2.03 -1.54 -15.10
N HIS A 64 2.04 -0.25 -14.75
CA HIS A 64 2.55 0.82 -15.63
C HIS A 64 4.03 1.14 -15.41
N ALA A 65 4.66 0.59 -14.36
CA ALA A 65 6.07 0.80 -14.05
C ALA A 65 6.99 -0.29 -14.62
N GLY A 66 6.41 -1.28 -15.30
CA GLY A 66 7.09 -2.37 -16.01
C GLY A 66 7.25 -2.10 -17.50
#